data_AF-A0A1G3ZNR0-F1
#
_entry.id   AF-A0A1G3ZNR0-F1
#
_cell.length_a   1.000
_cell.length_b   1.000
_cell.length_c   1.000
_cell.angle_alpha   90.00
_cell.angle_beta   90.00
_cell.angle_gamma   90.00
#
_symmetry.space_group_name_H-M   'P 1'
#
loop_
_entity.id
_entity.type
_entity.pdbx_description
1 polymer ?
#
loop_
_entity_poly.entity_id
_entity_poly.type
_entity_poly.pdbx_seq_one_letter_code
_entity_poly.pdbx_strand_id
1 'polypeptide(L)'
;MNKKFSAPHAFTLLELLVVITLLLLLSSLVVGMTRYAFRSGARCRAQAEITSLSAALESYKNDHGDYPTNDICSDTRSLITALMPPAAPKNPYPKVYFFFSSKMTNEKGILDPFGGNYHYIYTNGSPHNGLDSFDLWSTAGDSKRSDQWIKNWE
;
A
#
# COMPACT_ATOMS: atom_id res chain seq x y z
N MET A 1 4.12 -16.87 72.74
CA MET A 1 3.23 -17.29 71.63
C MET A 1 4.03 -17.13 70.34
N ASN A 2 4.73 -18.19 69.90
CA ASN A 2 5.73 -18.10 68.83
C ASN A 2 5.05 -18.36 67.48
N LYS A 3 4.75 -17.30 66.74
CA LYS A 3 4.25 -17.41 65.36
C LYS A 3 5.42 -17.81 64.46
N LYS A 4 5.42 -19.05 63.96
CA LYS A 4 6.36 -19.51 62.93
C LYS A 4 6.01 -18.77 61.64
N PHE A 5 6.90 -17.89 61.17
CA PHE A 5 6.81 -17.36 59.81
C PHE A 5 7.16 -18.49 58.84
N SER A 6 6.16 -18.93 58.06
CA SER A 6 6.37 -19.84 56.95
C SER A 6 7.13 -19.09 55.86
N ALA A 7 8.34 -19.54 55.52
CA ALA A 7 9.11 -18.94 54.44
C ALA A 7 8.33 -19.07 53.11
N PRO A 8 8.23 -18.01 52.30
CA PRO A 8 7.63 -18.10 50.98
C PRO A 8 8.45 -19.04 50.10
N HIS A 9 7.77 -19.88 49.33
CA HIS A 9 8.41 -20.79 48.38
C HIS A 9 9.16 -19.96 47.33
N ALA A 10 10.48 -20.13 47.25
CA ALA A 10 11.30 -19.48 46.24
C ALA A 10 11.18 -20.24 44.91
N PHE A 11 11.09 -19.48 43.81
CA PHE A 11 11.04 -20.03 42.45
C PHE A 11 12.29 -20.87 42.16
N THR A 12 12.11 -22.03 41.53
CA THR A 12 13.24 -22.87 41.13
C THR A 12 13.80 -22.41 39.78
N LEU A 13 15.11 -22.61 39.56
CA LEU A 13 15.74 -22.36 38.25
C LEU A 13 15.08 -23.17 37.13
N LEU A 14 14.63 -24.39 37.45
CA LEU A 14 13.97 -25.27 36.51
C LEU A 14 12.60 -24.71 36.08
N GLU A 15 11.84 -24.15 37.02
CA GLU A 15 10.55 -23.53 36.74
C GLU A 15 10.71 -22.30 35.82
N LEU A 16 11.73 -21.47 36.08
CA LEU A 16 12.05 -20.36 35.17
C LEU A 16 12.48 -20.86 33.78
N LEU A 17 13.27 -21.95 33.71
CA LEU A 17 13.71 -22.56 32.44
C LEU A 17 12.54 -23.11 31.62
N VAL A 18 11.57 -23.78 32.25
CA VAL A 18 10.37 -24.29 31.57
C VAL A 18 9.49 -23.14 31.08
N VAL A 19 9.34 -22.07 31.87
CA VAL A 19 8.55 -20.91 31.46
C VAL A 19 9.15 -20.22 30.24
N ILE A 20 10.47 -19.95 30.24
CA ILE A 20 11.09 -19.28 29.08
C ILE A 20 11.09 -20.16 27.82
N THR A 21 11.21 -21.48 27.95
CA THR A 21 11.14 -22.39 26.80
C THR A 21 9.72 -22.43 26.20
N LEU A 22 8.68 -22.44 27.04
CA LEU A 22 7.29 -22.34 26.59
C LEU A 22 7.00 -20.98 25.95
N LEU A 23 7.52 -19.87 26.49
CA LEU A 23 7.37 -18.55 25.89
C LEU A 23 8.03 -18.47 24.51
N LEU A 24 9.24 -19.02 24.34
CA LEU A 24 9.92 -19.05 23.04
C LEU A 24 9.14 -19.90 22.02
N LEU A 25 8.64 -21.07 22.43
CA LEU A 25 7.84 -21.94 21.57
C LEU A 25 6.55 -21.24 21.11
N LEU A 26 5.78 -20.66 22.03
CA LEU A 26 4.56 -19.92 21.69
C LEU A 26 4.84 -18.68 20.84
N SER A 27 5.91 -17.94 21.15
CA SER A 27 6.29 -16.74 20.39
C SER A 27 6.59 -17.05 18.92
N SER A 28 7.14 -18.24 18.63
CA SER A 28 7.49 -18.64 17.26
C SER A 28 6.26 -18.85 16.36
N LEU A 29 5.14 -19.37 16.91
CA LEU A 29 3.91 -19.61 16.15
C LEU A 29 3.19 -18.30 15.78
N VAL A 30 3.20 -17.32 16.68
CA VAL A 30 2.41 -16.08 16.53
C VAL A 30 2.91 -15.22 15.35
N VAL A 31 4.22 -15.25 15.06
CA VAL A 31 4.84 -14.41 14.01
C VAL A 31 4.41 -14.84 12.59
N GLY A 32 4.10 -16.11 12.36
CA GLY A 32 3.79 -16.63 11.03
C GLY A 32 2.40 -16.21 10.51
N MET A 33 1.39 -16.23 11.37
CA MET A 33 -0.01 -16.08 10.96
C MET A 33 -0.41 -14.64 10.61
N THR A 34 0.25 -13.65 11.21
CA THR A 34 -0.06 -12.23 11.00
C THR A 34 0.26 -11.76 9.58
N ARG A 35 1.36 -12.24 8.98
CA ARG A 35 1.82 -11.78 7.65
C ARG A 35 0.83 -12.10 6.53
N TYR A 36 0.18 -13.26 6.56
CA TYR A 36 -0.74 -13.69 5.50
C TYR A 36 -2.03 -12.85 5.49
N ALA A 37 -2.63 -12.64 6.66
CA ALA A 37 -3.85 -11.84 6.78
C ALA A 37 -3.62 -10.39 6.35
N PHE A 38 -2.49 -9.79 6.74
CA PHE A 38 -2.12 -8.44 6.29
C PHE A 38 -1.96 -8.35 4.78
N ARG A 39 -1.33 -9.35 4.12
CA ARG A 39 -1.19 -9.34 2.66
C ARG A 39 -2.53 -9.46 1.94
N SER A 40 -3.46 -10.28 2.42
CA SER A 40 -4.80 -10.39 1.82
C SER A 40 -5.56 -9.06 1.90
N GLY A 41 -5.57 -8.42 3.08
CA GLY A 41 -6.19 -7.10 3.27
C GLY A 41 -5.53 -6.02 2.40
N ALA A 42 -4.20 -6.01 2.33
CA ALA A 42 -3.44 -5.10 1.47
C ALA A 42 -3.78 -5.28 -0.01
N ARG A 43 -3.97 -6.52 -0.49
CA ARG A 43 -4.39 -6.80 -1.88
C ARG A 43 -5.77 -6.24 -2.17
N CYS A 44 -6.75 -6.52 -1.30
CA CYS A 44 -8.12 -6.01 -1.46
C CYS A 44 -8.14 -4.48 -1.47
N ARG A 45 -7.41 -3.85 -0.55
CA ARG A 45 -7.24 -2.39 -0.53
C ARG A 45 -6.61 -1.88 -1.82
N ALA A 46 -5.56 -2.54 -2.31
CA ALA A 46 -4.86 -2.11 -3.50
C ALA A 46 -5.73 -2.20 -4.77
N GLN A 47 -6.56 -3.23 -4.87
CA GLN A 47 -7.57 -3.37 -5.92
C GLN A 47 -8.59 -2.22 -5.86
N ALA A 48 -9.12 -1.92 -4.67
CA ALA A 48 -10.07 -0.82 -4.49
C ALA A 48 -9.46 0.55 -4.82
N GLU A 49 -8.20 0.78 -4.43
CA GLU A 49 -7.46 2.00 -4.75
C GLU A 49 -7.22 2.11 -6.26
N ILE A 50 -6.84 1.03 -6.96
CA ILE A 50 -6.71 1.03 -8.43
C ILE A 50 -8.05 1.35 -9.08
N THR A 51 -9.16 0.70 -8.68
CA THR A 51 -10.48 0.99 -9.25
C THR A 51 -10.88 2.45 -9.04
N SER A 52 -10.62 3.01 -7.86
CA SER A 52 -10.96 4.39 -7.54
C SER A 52 -10.09 5.39 -8.33
N LEU A 53 -8.79 5.11 -8.48
CA LEU A 53 -7.88 5.91 -9.30
C LEU A 53 -8.24 5.82 -10.79
N SER A 54 -8.60 4.64 -11.27
CA SER A 54 -9.07 4.45 -12.65
C SER A 54 -10.30 5.31 -12.92
N ALA A 55 -11.30 5.31 -12.03
CA ALA A 55 -12.48 6.16 -12.18
C ALA A 55 -12.13 7.66 -12.20
N ALA A 56 -11.16 8.09 -11.39
CA ALA A 56 -10.68 9.47 -11.41
C ALA A 56 -9.95 9.82 -12.72
N LEU A 57 -9.16 8.90 -13.25
CA LEU A 57 -8.49 9.03 -14.55
C LEU A 57 -9.49 9.13 -15.71
N GLU A 58 -10.55 8.33 -15.70
CA GLU A 58 -11.64 8.43 -16.67
C GLU A 58 -12.32 9.81 -16.59
N SER A 59 -12.61 10.30 -15.38
CA SER A 59 -13.16 11.64 -15.21
C SER A 59 -12.21 12.73 -15.67
N TYR A 60 -10.90 12.56 -15.49
CA TYR A 60 -9.89 13.49 -15.98
C TYR A 60 -9.90 13.54 -17.51
N LYS A 61 -9.88 12.37 -18.17
CA LYS A 61 -9.94 12.24 -19.63
C LYS A 61 -11.20 12.88 -20.21
N ASN A 62 -12.35 12.69 -19.57
CA ASN A 62 -13.61 13.31 -20.02
C ASN A 62 -13.55 14.84 -20.10
N ASP A 63 -12.76 15.48 -19.23
CA ASP A 63 -12.62 16.93 -19.21
C ASP A 63 -11.44 17.45 -20.05
N HIS A 64 -10.34 16.69 -20.13
CA HIS A 64 -9.09 17.11 -20.78
C HIS A 64 -8.90 16.52 -22.18
N GLY A 65 -9.75 15.57 -22.57
CA GLY A 65 -9.68 14.82 -23.82
C GLY A 65 -8.69 13.66 -23.81
N ASP A 66 -7.79 13.59 -22.83
CA ASP A 66 -6.76 12.55 -22.76
C ASP A 66 -6.31 12.29 -21.31
N TYR A 67 -5.64 11.15 -21.06
CA TYR A 67 -5.05 10.85 -19.76
C TYR A 67 -3.76 11.64 -19.49
N PRO A 68 -3.39 11.87 -18.21
CA PRO A 68 -2.11 12.49 -17.87
C PRO A 68 -0.95 11.65 -18.41
N THR A 69 -0.01 12.25 -19.13
CA THR A 69 1.21 11.55 -19.57
C THR A 69 2.26 11.49 -18.48
N ASN A 70 3.18 10.54 -18.60
CA ASN A 70 4.30 10.41 -17.67
C ASN A 70 5.57 9.88 -18.36
N ASP A 71 6.73 10.37 -17.90
CA ASP A 71 8.04 9.98 -18.45
C ASP A 71 8.59 8.72 -17.77
N ILE A 72 8.31 8.55 -16.48
CA ILE A 72 8.82 7.45 -15.65
C ILE A 72 7.62 6.76 -15.01
N CYS A 73 7.49 5.44 -15.19
CA CYS A 73 6.30 4.72 -14.73
C CYS A 73 6.20 4.53 -13.21
N SER A 74 7.34 4.53 -12.51
CA SER A 74 7.40 4.40 -11.05
C SER A 74 7.32 5.74 -10.30
N ASP A 75 7.33 6.86 -11.03
CA ASP A 75 7.16 8.21 -10.48
C ASP A 75 5.78 8.74 -10.83
N THR A 76 4.87 8.68 -9.85
CA THR A 76 3.47 9.08 -10.02
C THR A 76 3.17 10.46 -9.48
N ARG A 77 4.19 11.32 -9.27
CA ARG A 77 3.98 12.71 -8.85
C ARG A 77 3.25 13.55 -9.89
N SER A 78 3.51 13.30 -11.18
CA SER A 78 2.79 13.96 -12.27
C SER A 78 1.30 13.64 -12.20
N LEU A 79 0.96 12.37 -11.88
CA LEU A 79 -0.40 11.92 -11.71
C LEU A 79 -1.09 12.59 -10.51
N ILE A 80 -0.40 12.71 -9.37
CA ILE A 80 -0.92 13.47 -8.21
C ILE A 80 -1.23 14.91 -8.60
N THR A 81 -0.29 15.56 -9.30
CA THR A 81 -0.47 16.96 -9.72
C THR A 81 -1.59 17.12 -10.76
N ALA A 82 -1.81 16.13 -11.61
CA ALA A 82 -2.89 16.15 -12.60
C ALA A 82 -4.27 15.92 -11.97
N LEU A 83 -4.38 14.96 -11.05
CA LEU A 83 -5.65 14.59 -10.42
C LEU A 83 -6.01 15.48 -9.21
N MET A 84 -5.00 16.07 -8.56
CA MET A 84 -5.14 16.99 -7.43
C MET A 84 -4.22 18.21 -7.65
N PRO A 85 -4.50 19.03 -8.68
CA PRO A 85 -3.70 20.22 -8.96
C PRO A 85 -3.73 21.22 -7.80
N PRO A 86 -2.59 21.85 -7.46
CA PRO A 86 -2.58 22.92 -6.47
C PRO A 86 -3.27 24.17 -7.03
N ALA A 87 -3.84 24.98 -6.14
CA ALA A 87 -4.35 26.29 -6.53
C ALA A 87 -3.23 27.17 -7.10
N ALA A 88 -3.51 27.85 -8.20
CA ALA A 88 -2.56 28.74 -8.88
C ALA A 88 -3.18 30.13 -9.08
N PRO A 89 -2.39 31.21 -9.24
CA PRO A 89 -2.93 32.56 -9.44
C PRO A 89 -3.89 32.67 -10.63
N LYS A 90 -3.66 31.88 -11.69
CA LYS A 90 -4.52 31.83 -12.89
C LYS A 90 -5.68 30.84 -12.77
N ASN A 91 -5.64 29.92 -11.80
CA ASN A 91 -6.71 28.97 -11.53
C ASN A 91 -6.81 28.71 -10.01
N PRO A 92 -7.49 29.59 -9.27
CA PRO A 92 -7.54 29.50 -7.81
C PRO A 92 -8.37 28.31 -7.30
N TYR A 93 -9.26 27.77 -8.13
CA TYR A 93 -10.18 26.69 -7.79
C TYR A 93 -10.11 25.57 -8.84
N PRO A 94 -8.99 24.84 -8.93
CA PRO A 94 -8.87 23.81 -9.93
C PRO A 94 -9.78 22.63 -9.57
N LYS A 95 -10.31 21.95 -10.59
CA LYS A 95 -11.12 20.75 -10.39
C LYS A 95 -10.22 19.63 -9.86
N VAL A 96 -10.67 18.98 -8.79
CA VAL A 96 -9.98 17.83 -8.19
C VAL A 96 -10.73 16.55 -8.58
N TYR A 97 -9.99 15.59 -9.11
CA TYR A 97 -10.50 14.29 -9.56
C TYR A 97 -10.30 13.21 -8.50
N PHE A 98 -9.25 13.34 -7.68
CA PHE A 98 -8.95 12.41 -6.60
C PHE A 98 -8.29 13.14 -5.43
N PHE A 99 -8.66 12.80 -4.20
CA PHE A 99 -8.03 13.36 -3.00
C PHE A 99 -6.96 12.42 -2.47
N PHE A 100 -5.71 12.87 -2.53
CA PHE A 100 -4.58 12.16 -1.93
C PHE A 100 -4.37 12.62 -0.48
N SER A 101 -4.47 11.68 0.46
CA SER A 101 -4.00 11.93 1.82
C SER A 101 -2.47 11.90 1.85
N SER A 102 -1.85 12.65 2.77
CA SER A 102 -0.39 12.63 2.99
C SER A 102 0.15 11.21 3.26
N LYS A 103 -0.67 10.28 3.77
CA LYS A 103 -0.30 8.88 3.99
C LYS A 103 -0.33 8.01 2.72
N MET A 104 -0.92 8.50 1.64
CA MET A 104 -1.01 7.84 0.34
C MET A 104 0.06 8.31 -0.63
N THR A 105 0.96 9.20 -0.21
CA THR A 105 1.95 9.82 -1.08
C THR A 105 3.33 9.88 -0.43
N ASN A 106 4.38 9.73 -1.24
CA ASN A 106 5.77 9.97 -0.87
C ASN A 106 6.48 10.82 -1.94
N GLU A 107 7.79 10.95 -1.80
CA GLU A 107 8.67 11.70 -2.71
C GLU A 107 8.64 11.22 -4.17
N LYS A 108 8.18 9.99 -4.41
CA LYS A 108 8.11 9.34 -5.72
C LYS A 108 6.67 9.15 -6.21
N GLY A 109 5.67 9.64 -5.47
CA GLY A 109 4.27 9.58 -5.88
C GLY A 109 3.38 8.78 -4.94
N ILE A 110 2.44 8.02 -5.49
CA ILE A 110 1.37 7.33 -4.76
C ILE A 110 1.91 6.04 -4.15
N LEU A 111 1.75 5.88 -2.84
CA LEU A 111 2.12 4.69 -2.08
C LEU A 111 1.05 3.60 -2.23
N ASP A 112 1.51 2.36 -2.39
CA ASP A 112 0.65 1.18 -2.32
C ASP A 112 0.54 0.62 -0.89
N PRO A 113 -0.44 -0.24 -0.61
CA PRO A 113 -0.61 -0.85 0.72
C PRO A 113 0.52 -1.77 1.18
N PHE A 114 1.47 -2.11 0.30
CA PHE A 114 2.63 -2.94 0.60
C PHE A 114 3.88 -2.11 0.94
N GLY A 115 3.77 -0.78 0.92
CA GLY A 115 4.86 0.16 1.16
C GLY A 115 5.71 0.46 -0.08
N GLY A 116 5.35 -0.11 -1.23
CA GLY A 116 5.88 0.27 -2.53
C GLY A 116 5.11 1.46 -3.11
N ASN A 117 5.37 1.75 -4.39
CA ASN A 117 4.60 2.75 -5.11
C ASN A 117 3.65 2.08 -6.10
N TYR A 118 2.54 2.74 -6.36
CA TYR A 118 1.82 2.52 -7.60
C TYR A 118 2.66 2.97 -8.79
N HIS A 119 2.52 2.21 -9.85
CA HIS A 119 3.10 2.50 -11.14
C HIS A 119 1.99 2.86 -12.12
N TYR A 120 2.27 3.81 -12.98
CA TYR A 120 1.34 4.29 -13.99
C TYR A 120 2.09 4.46 -15.30
N ILE A 121 1.49 4.13 -16.44
CA ILE A 121 2.05 4.53 -17.73
C ILE A 121 0.96 4.90 -18.72
N TYR A 122 1.13 6.06 -19.34
CA TYR A 122 0.37 6.53 -20.47
C TYR A 122 1.23 7.38 -21.40
N THR A 123 1.37 6.93 -22.65
CA THR A 123 2.15 7.58 -23.70
C THR A 123 1.34 7.59 -25.01
N ASN A 124 0.13 8.15 -24.97
CA ASN A 124 -0.86 8.05 -26.06
C ASN A 124 -1.29 6.59 -26.32
N GLY A 125 -1.71 5.95 -25.23
CA GLY A 125 -1.90 4.52 -25.10
C GLY A 125 -0.98 3.95 -24.02
N SER A 126 -1.16 2.67 -23.77
CA SER A 126 -0.37 1.93 -22.80
C SER A 126 0.09 0.59 -23.38
N PRO A 127 1.24 0.06 -22.91
CA PRO A 127 1.77 -1.19 -23.42
C PRO A 127 0.82 -2.39 -23.30
N HIS A 128 -0.03 -2.42 -22.26
CA HIS A 128 -0.87 -3.59 -21.99
C HIS A 128 -2.36 -3.39 -22.29
N ASN A 129 -2.94 -2.21 -22.04
CA ASN A 129 -4.35 -1.95 -22.39
C ASN A 129 -4.56 -1.38 -23.81
N GLY A 130 -3.48 -1.03 -24.52
CA GLY A 130 -3.56 -0.59 -25.92
C GLY A 130 -3.83 0.91 -26.08
N LEU A 131 -4.38 1.27 -27.24
CA LEU A 131 -4.65 2.67 -27.61
C LEU A 131 -5.80 3.22 -26.75
N ASP A 132 -5.67 4.49 -26.34
CA ASP A 132 -6.69 5.21 -25.56
C ASP A 132 -6.99 4.59 -24.16
N SER A 133 -6.01 3.90 -23.59
CA SER A 133 -6.05 3.35 -22.24
C SER A 133 -4.72 3.52 -21.53
N PHE A 134 -4.74 3.53 -20.20
CA PHE A 134 -3.56 3.61 -19.34
C PHE A 134 -3.29 2.28 -18.64
N ASP A 135 -2.06 2.09 -18.18
CA ASP A 135 -1.72 1.00 -17.27
C ASP A 135 -1.49 1.58 -15.86
N LEU A 136 -2.11 0.97 -14.86
CA LEU A 136 -1.99 1.31 -13.44
C LEU A 136 -1.85 0.02 -12.63
N TRP A 137 -0.77 -0.10 -11.84
CA TRP A 137 -0.51 -1.33 -11.09
C TRP A 137 0.29 -1.14 -9.80
N SER A 138 0.18 -2.12 -8.91
CA SER A 138 1.08 -2.33 -7.77
C SER A 138 1.83 -3.64 -7.96
N THR A 139 3.10 -3.66 -7.55
CA THR A 139 3.94 -4.87 -7.57
C THR A 139 3.62 -5.85 -6.43
N ALA A 140 2.67 -5.52 -5.54
CA ALA A 140 2.30 -6.33 -4.38
C ALA A 140 3.48 -6.74 -3.47
N GLY A 141 4.51 -5.90 -3.45
CA GLY A 141 5.78 -6.11 -2.73
C GLY A 141 6.81 -6.98 -3.46
N ASP A 142 6.57 -7.40 -4.70
CA ASP A 142 7.51 -8.20 -5.49
C ASP A 142 7.56 -7.74 -6.95
N SER A 143 8.58 -6.95 -7.29
CA SER A 143 8.80 -6.44 -8.65
C SER A 143 9.29 -7.49 -9.65
N LYS A 144 9.64 -8.71 -9.21
CA LYS A 144 10.11 -9.78 -10.10
C LYS A 144 8.99 -10.71 -10.52
N ARG A 145 7.93 -10.80 -9.72
CA ARG A 145 6.80 -11.70 -9.92
C ARG A 145 5.59 -10.98 -10.47
N SER A 146 5.59 -10.72 -11.77
CA SER A 146 4.49 -10.02 -12.46
C SER A 146 3.16 -10.79 -12.42
N ASP A 147 3.20 -12.11 -12.20
CA ASP A 147 2.02 -12.96 -11.93
C ASP A 147 1.28 -12.58 -10.64
N GLN A 148 1.95 -11.88 -9.73
CA GLN A 148 1.40 -11.46 -8.45
C GLN A 148 0.98 -10.00 -8.41
N TRP A 149 1.23 -9.24 -9.48
CA TRP A 149 0.89 -7.83 -9.54
C TRP A 149 -0.61 -7.62 -9.51
N ILE A 150 -1.00 -6.47 -8.99
CA ILE A 150 -2.39 -6.02 -8.99
C ILE A 150 -2.44 -4.93 -10.04
N LYS A 151 -3.15 -5.18 -11.14
CA LYS A 151 -3.09 -4.40 -12.38
C LYS A 151 -4.50 -4.11 -12.89
N ASN A 152 -4.67 -3.10 -13.73
CA ASN A 152 -5.93 -2.80 -14.41
C ASN A 152 -6.10 -3.50 -15.78
N TRP A 153 -5.12 -4.30 -16.21
CA TRP A 153 -5.20 -5.16 -17.40
C TRP A 153 -5.11 -6.64 -17.04
N GLU A 154 -5.48 -7.51 -17.98
CA GLU A 154 -5.20 -8.95 -17.95
C GLU A 154 -4.20 -9.32 -19.04
#